data_AF-A0A2E6M1C0-F1
#
_entry.id   AF-A0A2E6M1C0-F1
#
_cell.length_a   1.000
_cell.length_b   1.000
_cell.length_c   1.000
_cell.angle_alpha   90.00
_cell.angle_beta   90.00
_cell.angle_gamma   90.00
#
_symmetry.space_group_name_H-M   'P 1'
#
loop_
_entity.id
_entity.type
_entity.pdbx_description
1 polymer ?
#
loop_
_entity_poly.entity_id
_entity_poly.type
_entity_poly.pdbx_seq_one_letter_code
_entity_poly.pdbx_strand_id
1 'polypeptide(L)'
;MGWAPTEINTNPAETDKYNFNDIAGGDTSGVSVEEFSTFAKDSYNLDDGVAQSIFDKTDTNGDKSLSKDEFKAAFDKLTSMSSIGSEVGFTDVDASAERLITEDTNAHLAPDDVSNMIDAGYMYMNADGKLVTTDRGNSLIEHVDNNGGFGNQPLADHIAEFENTADGYVGTEEGIQMVTELDADEIVDNHTAQLA
;
A
#
# COMPACT_ATOMS: atom_id res chain seq x y z
N MET A 1 -2.31 -7.02 22.67
CA MET A 1 -1.27 -7.89 22.08
C MET A 1 -0.42 -6.96 21.24
N GLY A 2 0.89 -6.90 21.47
CA GLY A 2 1.75 -5.96 20.73
C GLY A 2 1.89 -6.42 19.28
N TRP A 3 1.55 -5.54 18.35
CA TRP A 3 1.83 -5.73 16.92
C TRP A 3 3.35 -5.64 16.71
N ALA A 4 3.90 -6.58 15.95
CA ALA A 4 5.31 -6.57 15.56
C ALA A 4 5.35 -6.86 14.06
N PRO A 5 5.87 -5.94 13.23
CA PRO A 5 5.96 -6.13 11.81
C PRO A 5 6.95 -7.25 11.51
N THR A 6 6.66 -7.97 10.44
CA THR A 6 7.46 -9.10 9.99
C THR A 6 8.51 -8.56 9.02
N GLU A 7 9.80 -8.80 9.28
CA GLU A 7 10.86 -8.35 8.37
C GLU A 7 10.67 -8.98 6.98
N ILE A 8 10.49 -8.15 5.95
CA ILE A 8 10.59 -8.64 4.57
C ILE A 8 12.05 -9.03 4.33
N ASN A 9 12.28 -10.29 3.97
CA ASN A 9 13.53 -10.69 3.35
C ASN A 9 13.58 -10.11 1.93
N THR A 10 13.90 -8.81 1.82
CA THR A 10 14.23 -8.16 0.56
C THR A 10 15.56 -8.75 0.10
N ASN A 11 15.50 -9.90 -0.55
CA ASN A 11 16.69 -10.51 -1.11
C ASN A 11 17.22 -9.55 -2.20
N PRO A 12 18.34 -8.84 -1.99
CA PRO A 12 18.81 -7.79 -2.90
C PRO A 12 19.14 -8.33 -4.30
N ALA A 13 19.21 -9.66 -4.43
CA ALA A 13 19.47 -10.38 -5.68
C ALA A 13 18.34 -10.30 -6.73
N GLU A 14 17.10 -9.93 -6.37
CA GLU A 14 16.01 -9.76 -7.37
C GLU A 14 16.11 -8.42 -8.11
N THR A 15 16.79 -7.41 -7.55
CA THR A 15 17.02 -6.12 -8.22
C THR A 15 17.94 -6.22 -9.44
N ASP A 16 18.67 -7.33 -9.59
CA ASP A 16 19.50 -7.62 -10.77
C ASP A 16 18.71 -8.26 -11.93
N LYS A 17 17.42 -8.57 -11.75
CA LYS A 17 16.60 -9.25 -12.75
C LYS A 17 16.10 -8.31 -13.86
N TYR A 18 15.96 -7.03 -13.56
CA TYR A 18 15.56 -6.01 -14.52
C TYR A 18 16.68 -4.98 -14.70
N ASN A 19 17.22 -4.93 -15.91
CA ASN A 19 18.28 -4.00 -16.26
C ASN A 19 17.67 -2.62 -16.49
N PHE A 20 18.10 -1.61 -15.72
CA PHE A 20 17.74 -0.21 -15.88
C PHE A 20 17.74 0.24 -17.36
N ASN A 21 18.72 -0.21 -18.14
CA ASN A 21 18.84 0.15 -19.55
C ASN A 21 17.75 -0.47 -20.45
N ASP A 22 17.17 -1.61 -20.05
CA ASP A 22 16.10 -2.26 -20.81
C ASP A 22 14.77 -1.51 -20.62
N ILE A 23 14.59 -0.89 -19.45
CA ILE A 23 13.39 -0.11 -19.10
C ILE A 23 13.50 1.32 -19.62
N ALA A 24 14.69 1.94 -19.56
CA ALA A 24 14.96 3.27 -20.09
C ALA A 24 15.01 3.33 -21.64
N GLY A 25 14.59 2.28 -22.35
CA GLY A 25 14.61 2.24 -23.81
C GLY A 25 16.01 2.38 -24.45
N GLY A 26 17.08 2.07 -23.69
CA GLY A 26 18.47 2.31 -24.10
C GLY A 26 18.97 3.74 -23.89
N ASP A 27 18.16 4.63 -23.31
CA ASP A 27 18.60 5.94 -22.84
C ASP A 27 19.34 5.79 -21.50
N THR A 28 20.48 6.47 -21.39
CA THR A 28 21.25 6.55 -20.15
C THR A 28 20.84 7.73 -19.28
N SER A 29 19.94 8.59 -19.76
CA SER A 29 19.52 9.82 -19.09
C SER A 29 18.51 9.58 -17.96
N GLY A 30 17.84 8.42 -17.94
CA GLY A 30 16.95 8.00 -16.86
C GLY A 30 15.70 7.30 -17.37
N VAL A 31 14.89 6.80 -16.45
CA VAL A 31 13.59 6.18 -16.74
C VAL A 31 12.50 7.23 -16.56
N SER A 32 11.73 7.50 -17.60
CA SER A 32 10.59 8.42 -17.51
C SER A 32 9.38 7.79 -16.80
N VAL A 33 8.43 8.63 -16.35
CA VAL A 33 7.21 8.14 -15.69
C VAL A 33 6.36 7.24 -16.57
N GLU A 34 6.34 7.47 -17.89
CA GLU A 34 5.60 6.64 -18.86
C GLU A 34 6.22 5.24 -18.98
N GLU A 35 7.55 5.17 -19.05
CA GLU A 35 8.31 3.92 -19.09
C GLU A 35 8.15 3.14 -17.78
N PHE A 36 8.25 3.85 -16.64
CA PHE A 36 8.07 3.24 -15.32
C PHE A 36 6.65 2.70 -15.12
N SER A 37 5.63 3.45 -15.50
CA SER A 37 4.22 3.05 -15.34
C SER A 37 3.87 1.86 -16.23
N THR A 38 4.37 1.86 -17.48
CA THR A 38 4.21 0.71 -18.38
C THR A 38 4.86 -0.54 -17.80
N PHE A 39 6.09 -0.40 -17.28
CA PHE A 39 6.81 -1.49 -16.64
C PHE A 39 6.08 -2.04 -15.40
N ALA A 40 5.60 -1.15 -14.54
CA ALA A 40 4.83 -1.49 -13.33
C ALA A 40 3.56 -2.29 -13.66
N LYS A 41 2.82 -1.85 -14.68
CA LYS A 41 1.60 -2.50 -15.14
C LYS A 41 1.88 -3.87 -15.75
N ASP A 42 2.83 -3.95 -16.68
CA ASP A 42 3.13 -5.19 -17.42
C ASP A 42 3.79 -6.26 -16.54
N SER A 43 4.64 -5.85 -15.59
CA SER A 43 5.43 -6.79 -14.79
C SER A 43 4.77 -7.14 -13.45
N TYR A 44 3.95 -6.24 -12.91
CA TYR A 44 3.42 -6.35 -11.54
C TYR A 44 1.91 -6.11 -11.41
N ASN A 45 1.21 -5.84 -12.53
CA ASN A 45 -0.24 -5.61 -12.58
C ASN A 45 -0.73 -4.53 -11.60
N LEU A 46 0.10 -3.51 -11.38
CA LEU A 46 -0.23 -2.34 -10.56
C LEU A 46 -0.88 -1.25 -11.43
N ASP A 47 -1.82 -0.50 -10.86
CA ASP A 47 -2.45 0.63 -11.53
C ASP A 47 -1.47 1.79 -11.79
N ASP A 48 -1.73 2.56 -12.84
CA ASP A 48 -0.93 3.71 -13.26
C ASP A 48 -0.81 4.75 -12.11
N GLY A 49 -1.84 4.90 -11.27
CA GLY A 49 -1.81 5.81 -10.12
C GLY A 49 -0.77 5.43 -9.07
N VAL A 50 -0.62 4.13 -8.78
CA VAL A 50 0.37 3.62 -7.83
C VAL A 50 1.78 3.78 -8.38
N ALA A 51 1.97 3.42 -9.65
CA ALA A 51 3.27 3.58 -10.31
C ALA A 51 3.70 5.05 -10.35
N GLN A 52 2.78 5.96 -10.65
CA GLN A 52 3.05 7.39 -10.64
C GLN A 52 3.40 7.91 -9.25
N SER A 53 2.73 7.46 -8.19
CA SER A 53 3.07 7.94 -6.84
C SER A 53 4.43 7.44 -6.36
N ILE A 54 4.77 6.18 -6.65
CA ILE A 54 6.11 5.64 -6.38
C ILE A 54 7.17 6.43 -7.16
N PHE A 55 6.89 6.78 -8.42
CA PHE A 55 7.77 7.62 -9.23
C PHE A 55 7.97 8.99 -8.58
N ASP A 56 6.89 9.73 -8.30
CA ASP A 56 6.93 11.09 -7.75
C ASP A 56 7.64 11.14 -6.39
N LYS A 57 7.50 10.10 -5.55
CA LYS A 57 8.20 10.00 -4.26
C LYS A 57 9.68 9.68 -4.39
N THR A 58 10.11 9.14 -5.53
CA THR A 58 11.48 8.65 -5.70
C THR A 58 12.29 9.52 -6.67
N ASP A 59 11.63 10.29 -7.54
CA ASP A 59 12.22 11.43 -8.25
C ASP A 59 12.47 12.59 -7.27
N THR A 60 13.56 12.46 -6.51
CA THR A 60 13.91 13.41 -5.45
C THR A 60 14.39 14.74 -6.00
N ASN A 61 14.89 14.74 -7.23
CA ASN A 61 15.51 15.89 -7.86
C ASN A 61 14.51 16.68 -8.75
N GLY A 62 13.36 16.09 -9.08
CA GLY A 62 12.24 16.70 -9.78
C GLY A 62 12.47 16.90 -11.28
N ASP A 63 13.42 16.17 -11.88
CA ASP A 63 13.72 16.23 -13.30
C ASP A 63 12.75 15.40 -14.16
N LYS A 64 11.79 14.73 -13.51
CA LYS A 64 10.80 13.83 -14.12
C LYS A 64 11.43 12.60 -14.76
N SER A 65 12.57 12.17 -14.23
CA SER A 65 13.32 11.01 -14.66
C SER A 65 13.91 10.30 -13.45
N LEU A 66 13.83 8.98 -13.41
CA LEU A 66 14.52 8.21 -12.37
C LEU A 66 15.95 7.95 -12.84
N SER A 67 16.92 8.52 -12.11
CA SER A 67 18.31 8.08 -12.19
C SER A 67 18.44 6.62 -11.75
N LYS A 68 19.60 6.00 -11.95
CA LYS A 68 19.79 4.58 -11.60
C LYS A 68 19.53 4.28 -10.12
N ASP A 69 19.94 5.18 -9.23
CA ASP A 69 19.76 5.01 -7.79
C ASP A 69 18.30 5.24 -7.39
N GLU A 70 17.63 6.24 -7.98
CA GLU A 70 16.20 6.50 -7.78
C GLU A 70 15.35 5.35 -8.34
N PHE A 71 15.72 4.81 -9.50
CA PHE A 71 15.06 3.66 -10.09
C PHE A 71 15.17 2.42 -9.19
N LYS A 72 16.33 2.18 -8.57
CA LYS A 72 16.49 1.07 -7.62
C LYS A 72 15.53 1.22 -6.43
N ALA A 73 15.48 2.42 -5.83
CA ALA A 73 14.57 2.69 -4.72
C ALA A 73 13.08 2.58 -5.13
N ALA A 74 12.74 3.02 -6.34
CA ALA A 74 11.39 2.91 -6.88
C ALA A 74 11.02 1.44 -7.13
N PHE A 75 11.97 0.64 -7.65
CA PHE A 75 11.80 -0.78 -7.91
C PHE A 75 11.61 -1.59 -6.62
N ASP A 76 12.35 -1.27 -5.56
CA ASP A 76 12.20 -1.91 -4.24
C ASP A 76 10.80 -1.67 -3.65
N LYS A 77 10.30 -0.42 -3.74
CA LYS A 77 8.93 -0.06 -3.36
C LYS A 77 7.89 -0.78 -4.21
N LEU A 78 8.10 -0.83 -5.52
CA LEU A 78 7.19 -1.48 -6.48
C LEU A 78 7.05 -2.98 -6.20
N THR A 79 8.16 -3.66 -5.98
CA THR A 79 8.19 -5.10 -5.69
C THR A 79 7.47 -5.41 -4.38
N SER A 80 7.67 -4.56 -3.37
CA SER A 80 6.98 -4.68 -2.09
C SER A 80 5.48 -4.49 -2.27
N MET A 81 5.07 -3.43 -2.97
CA MET A 81 3.66 -3.14 -3.24
C MET A 81 2.97 -4.27 -4.02
N SER A 82 3.63 -4.84 -5.02
CA SER A 82 3.08 -5.96 -5.79
C SER A 82 2.96 -7.23 -4.96
N SER A 83 3.96 -7.54 -4.15
CA SER A 83 3.92 -8.70 -3.23
C SER A 83 2.71 -8.58 -2.29
N ILE A 84 2.54 -7.43 -1.66
CA ILE A 84 1.41 -7.15 -0.77
C ILE A 84 0.09 -7.20 -1.55
N GLY A 85 -0.01 -6.54 -2.71
CA GLY A 85 -1.20 -6.53 -3.53
C GLY A 85 -1.62 -7.94 -3.97
N SER A 86 -0.65 -8.82 -4.27
CA SER A 86 -0.92 -10.21 -4.66
C SER A 86 -1.46 -11.08 -3.53
N GLU A 87 -1.07 -10.80 -2.28
CA GLU A 87 -1.49 -11.56 -1.09
C GLU A 87 -2.78 -10.97 -0.47
N VAL A 88 -2.84 -9.65 -0.34
CA VAL A 88 -3.96 -8.89 0.25
C VAL A 88 -5.10 -8.70 -0.75
N GLY A 89 -4.80 -8.71 -2.05
CA GLY A 89 -5.79 -8.67 -3.12
C GLY A 89 -6.15 -7.27 -3.66
N PHE A 90 -5.32 -6.25 -3.42
CA PHE A 90 -5.52 -4.91 -4.02
C PHE A 90 -4.72 -4.75 -5.32
N THR A 91 -5.22 -3.90 -6.22
CA THR A 91 -4.50 -3.48 -7.44
C THR A 91 -4.17 -1.99 -7.46
N ASP A 92 -4.77 -1.22 -6.54
CA ASP A 92 -4.59 0.21 -6.37
C ASP A 92 -4.59 0.55 -4.88
N VAL A 93 -3.95 1.65 -4.51
CA VAL A 93 -3.86 2.16 -3.12
C VAL A 93 -4.07 3.67 -3.10
N ASP A 94 -4.60 4.23 -2.01
CA ASP A 94 -4.58 5.68 -1.82
C ASP A 94 -3.23 6.16 -1.31
N ALA A 95 -3.00 7.48 -1.41
CA ALA A 95 -1.72 8.07 -1.02
C ALA A 95 -1.39 7.80 0.46
N SER A 96 -2.40 7.76 1.33
CA SER A 96 -2.23 7.52 2.77
C SER A 96 -1.82 6.07 3.06
N ALA A 97 -2.49 5.08 2.47
CA ALA A 97 -2.17 3.67 2.64
C ALA A 97 -0.80 3.36 2.03
N GLU A 98 -0.50 3.96 0.87
CA GLU A 98 0.81 3.85 0.26
C GLU A 98 1.92 4.37 1.17
N ARG A 99 1.71 5.49 1.88
CA ARG A 99 2.68 6.00 2.87
C ARG A 99 2.92 4.99 3.98
N LEU A 100 1.87 4.43 4.58
CA LEU A 100 2.00 3.42 5.63
C LEU A 100 2.78 2.18 5.16
N ILE A 101 2.54 1.74 3.92
CA ILE A 101 3.17 0.57 3.33
C ILE A 101 4.65 0.83 2.98
N THR A 102 4.94 1.99 2.37
CA THR A 102 6.22 2.24 1.71
C THR A 102 7.21 3.07 2.52
N GLU A 103 6.76 3.83 3.52
CA GLU A 103 7.65 4.75 4.27
C GLU A 103 8.23 4.14 5.55
N ASP A 104 7.88 2.90 5.92
CA ASP A 104 8.43 2.25 7.12
C ASP A 104 9.97 2.13 7.10
N THR A 105 10.58 2.31 8.26
CA THR A 105 12.05 2.34 8.43
C THR A 105 12.72 0.99 8.33
N ASN A 106 12.01 -0.13 8.53
CA ASN A 106 12.59 -1.48 8.63
C ASN A 106 12.52 -2.29 7.34
N ALA A 107 12.47 -1.61 6.20
CA ALA A 107 11.95 -2.14 4.93
C ALA A 107 10.43 -2.28 4.99
N HIS A 108 9.80 -1.90 3.88
CA HIS A 108 8.36 -1.82 3.66
C HIS A 108 7.53 -2.90 4.38
N LEU A 109 6.27 -2.61 4.70
CA LEU A 109 5.41 -3.56 5.41
C LEU A 109 5.27 -4.89 4.67
N ALA A 110 5.41 -6.02 5.38
CA ALA A 110 5.12 -7.33 4.79
C ALA A 110 3.61 -7.47 4.52
N PRO A 111 3.20 -8.39 3.62
CA PRO A 111 1.79 -8.66 3.37
C PRO A 111 0.98 -9.00 4.63
N ASP A 112 1.58 -9.76 5.55
CA ASP A 112 0.98 -10.09 6.85
C ASP A 112 0.75 -8.84 7.70
N ASP A 113 1.65 -7.86 7.63
CA ASP A 113 1.54 -6.62 8.40
C ASP A 113 0.41 -5.74 7.88
N VAL A 114 0.27 -5.66 6.55
CA VAL A 114 -0.85 -4.95 5.92
C VAL A 114 -2.17 -5.62 6.26
N SER A 115 -2.22 -6.96 6.24
CA SER A 115 -3.40 -7.72 6.66
C SER A 115 -3.76 -7.44 8.13
N ASN A 116 -2.76 -7.42 9.01
CA ASN A 116 -2.95 -7.06 10.42
C ASN A 116 -3.46 -5.62 10.59
N MET A 117 -2.99 -4.67 9.76
CA MET A 117 -3.47 -3.28 9.80
C MET A 117 -4.90 -3.14 9.29
N ILE A 118 -5.31 -3.97 8.33
CA ILE A 118 -6.72 -4.06 7.88
C ILE A 118 -7.58 -4.61 9.02
N ASP A 119 -7.16 -5.73 9.63
CA ASP A 119 -7.88 -6.36 10.75
C ASP A 119 -7.98 -5.45 11.98
N ALA A 120 -6.95 -4.64 12.24
CA ALA A 120 -6.92 -3.64 13.30
C ALA A 120 -7.70 -2.35 12.96
N GLY A 121 -8.22 -2.23 11.74
CA GLY A 121 -9.06 -1.12 11.29
C GLY A 121 -8.30 0.16 10.96
N TYR A 122 -7.01 0.09 10.62
CA TYR A 122 -6.25 1.23 10.08
C TYR A 122 -6.47 1.41 8.58
N MET A 123 -6.78 0.33 7.87
CA MET A 123 -7.01 0.31 6.43
C MET A 123 -8.20 -0.59 6.09
N TYR A 124 -8.77 -0.41 4.90
CA TYR A 124 -9.78 -1.31 4.35
C TYR A 124 -9.73 -1.30 2.84
N MET A 125 -10.29 -2.33 2.21
CA MET A 125 -10.47 -2.37 0.76
C MET A 125 -11.85 -1.81 0.41
N ASN A 126 -11.89 -0.82 -0.48
CA ASN A 126 -13.16 -0.26 -0.94
C ASN A 126 -13.79 -1.14 -2.05
N ALA A 127 -14.99 -0.77 -2.50
CA ALA A 127 -15.74 -1.51 -3.52
C ALA A 127 -15.02 -1.60 -4.89
N ASP A 128 -14.09 -0.69 -5.16
CA ASP A 128 -13.30 -0.65 -6.40
C ASP A 128 -12.03 -1.50 -6.32
N GLY A 129 -11.77 -2.20 -5.20
CA GLY A 129 -10.55 -2.98 -4.99
C GLY A 129 -9.32 -2.14 -4.66
N LYS A 130 -9.53 -0.86 -4.29
CA LYS A 130 -8.48 0.06 -3.84
C LYS A 130 -8.31 -0.05 -2.32
N LEU A 131 -7.07 -0.20 -1.87
CA LEU A 131 -6.74 -0.12 -0.45
C LEU A 131 -6.72 1.34 0.00
N VAL A 132 -7.46 1.67 1.05
CA VAL A 132 -7.63 3.02 1.57
C VAL A 132 -7.45 3.06 3.08
N THR A 133 -7.01 4.20 3.62
CA THR A 133 -6.92 4.37 5.08
C THR A 133 -8.27 4.71 5.70
N THR A 134 -8.49 4.22 6.92
CA THR A 134 -9.60 4.68 7.76
C THR A 134 -9.24 6.00 8.45
N ASP A 135 -10.19 6.62 9.14
CA ASP A 135 -9.91 7.75 10.04
C ASP A 135 -8.85 7.40 11.09
N ARG A 136 -8.90 6.16 11.62
CA ARG A 136 -7.87 5.64 12.54
C ARG A 136 -6.50 5.55 11.86
N GLY A 137 -6.45 5.09 10.62
CA GLY A 137 -5.24 5.09 9.79
C GLY A 137 -4.67 6.50 9.59
N ASN A 138 -5.53 7.47 9.29
CA ASN A 138 -5.12 8.86 9.10
C ASN A 138 -4.62 9.49 10.41
N SER A 139 -5.26 9.20 11.55
CA SER A 139 -4.76 9.64 12.87
C SER A 139 -3.41 9.02 13.23
N LEU A 140 -3.16 7.76 12.83
CA LEU A 140 -1.84 7.16 12.97
C LEU A 140 -0.79 7.89 12.12
N ILE A 141 -1.09 8.19 10.86
CA ILE A 141 -0.17 8.95 9.99
C ILE A 141 0.15 10.33 10.60
N GLU A 142 -0.87 11.03 11.10
CA GLU A 142 -0.67 12.31 11.78
C GLU A 142 0.16 12.16 13.05
N HIS A 143 -0.03 11.09 13.82
CA HIS A 143 0.80 10.77 14.97
C HIS A 143 2.26 10.53 14.56
N VAL A 144 2.50 9.76 13.49
CA VAL A 144 3.85 9.51 12.95
C VAL A 144 4.50 10.82 12.53
N ASP A 145 3.82 11.64 11.72
CA ASP A 145 4.33 12.93 11.22
C ASP A 145 4.68 13.88 12.39
N ASN A 146 3.86 13.90 13.45
CA ASN A 146 4.11 14.71 14.65
C ASN A 146 5.26 14.18 15.53
N ASN A 147 5.63 12.90 15.40
CA ASN A 147 6.68 12.25 16.19
C ASN A 147 7.97 11.99 15.38
N GLY A 148 8.25 12.86 14.41
CA GLY A 148 9.49 12.84 13.63
C GLY A 148 9.40 12.10 12.29
N GLY A 149 8.19 11.66 11.91
CA GLY A 149 7.92 10.95 10.66
C GLY A 149 8.38 9.50 10.68
N PHE A 150 8.04 8.76 9.63
CA PHE A 150 8.32 7.34 9.48
C PHE A 150 9.82 6.98 9.57
N GLY A 151 10.70 7.96 9.32
CA GLY A 151 12.15 7.84 9.40
C GLY A 151 12.74 7.76 10.83
N ASN A 152 11.96 8.05 11.86
CA ASN A 152 12.47 8.21 13.23
C ASN A 152 12.45 6.91 14.05
N GLN A 153 11.50 6.02 13.80
CA GLN A 153 11.39 4.70 14.41
C GLN A 153 10.47 3.79 13.57
N PRO A 154 10.51 2.46 13.78
CA PRO A 154 9.63 1.53 13.09
C PRO A 154 8.14 1.88 13.29
N LEU A 155 7.33 1.64 12.27
CA LEU A 155 5.88 1.85 12.35
C LEU A 155 5.25 1.08 13.51
N ALA A 156 5.81 -0.08 13.86
CA ALA A 156 5.45 -0.86 15.05
C ALA A 156 5.39 -0.04 16.34
N ASP A 157 6.46 0.72 16.56
CA ASP A 157 6.66 1.50 17.76
C ASP A 157 5.72 2.70 17.74
N HIS A 158 5.54 3.33 16.57
CA HIS A 158 4.52 4.37 16.38
C HIS A 158 3.10 3.86 16.63
N ILE A 159 2.74 2.65 16.19
CA ILE A 159 1.43 2.07 16.48
C ILE A 159 1.29 1.81 17.98
N ALA A 160 2.30 1.23 18.63
CA ALA A 160 2.27 0.99 20.06
C ALA A 160 2.13 2.31 20.85
N GLU A 161 2.84 3.37 20.45
CA GLU A 161 2.72 4.70 21.03
C GLU A 161 1.33 5.29 20.80
N PHE A 162 0.83 5.23 19.57
CA PHE A 162 -0.49 5.72 19.18
C PHE A 162 -1.61 5.01 19.95
N GLU A 163 -1.58 3.68 20.08
CA GLU A 163 -2.57 2.89 20.83
C GLU A 163 -2.59 3.24 22.33
N ASN A 164 -1.48 3.77 22.87
CA ASN A 164 -1.42 4.27 24.24
C ASN A 164 -1.92 5.73 24.39
N THR A 165 -2.26 6.41 23.30
CA THR A 165 -2.89 7.74 23.33
C THR A 165 -4.43 7.64 23.38
N ALA A 166 -5.09 8.75 23.76
CA ALA A 166 -6.55 8.83 23.76
C ALA A 166 -7.15 8.62 22.35
N ASP A 167 -6.45 9.05 21.31
CA ASP A 167 -6.87 8.94 19.92
C ASP A 167 -6.75 7.50 19.38
N GLY A 168 -5.79 6.71 19.89
CA GLY A 168 -5.68 5.28 19.59
C GLY A 168 -6.79 4.41 20.19
N TYR A 169 -7.48 4.90 21.23
CA TYR A 169 -8.52 4.16 21.94
C TYR A 169 -9.91 4.26 21.31
N VAL A 170 -10.11 5.16 20.34
CA VAL A 170 -11.45 5.45 19.74
C VAL A 170 -11.86 4.40 18.69
N GLY A 171 -10.96 3.50 18.26
CA GLY A 171 -11.16 2.66 17.08
C GLY A 171 -11.86 1.31 17.27
N THR A 172 -12.54 1.02 18.39
CA THR A 172 -13.03 -0.36 18.67
C THR A 172 -14.53 -0.60 18.57
N GLU A 173 -15.38 0.42 18.34
CA GLU A 173 -16.84 0.16 18.21
C GLU A 173 -17.49 0.61 16.89
N GLU A 174 -16.88 1.48 16.07
CA GLU A 174 -17.51 1.94 14.81
C GLU A 174 -16.86 1.41 13.51
N GLY A 175 -15.65 0.83 13.58
CA GLY A 175 -14.92 0.35 12.39
C GLY A 175 -15.44 -0.95 11.75
N ILE A 176 -16.35 -1.67 12.42
CA ILE A 176 -16.91 -2.94 11.91
C ILE A 176 -18.23 -2.71 11.13
N GLN A 177 -18.81 -1.49 11.13
CA GLN A 177 -20.11 -1.26 10.49
C GLN A 177 -20.07 -0.95 8.99
N MET A 178 -18.92 -0.86 8.31
CA MET A 178 -18.87 -0.58 6.86
C MET A 178 -18.77 -1.82 5.95
N VAL A 179 -19.09 -3.04 6.43
CA VAL A 179 -19.15 -4.25 5.56
C VAL A 179 -20.45 -5.06 5.71
N THR A 180 -21.53 -4.47 6.20
CA THR A 180 -22.86 -5.12 6.15
C THR A 180 -23.96 -4.16 5.70
N GLU A 181 -23.84 -3.62 4.49
CA GLU A 181 -24.99 -3.07 3.77
C GLU A 181 -24.75 -3.12 2.25
N LEU A 182 -24.29 -4.28 1.75
CA LEU A 182 -24.51 -4.64 0.36
C LEU A 182 -25.91 -5.25 0.26
N ASP A 183 -26.85 -4.41 -0.17
CA ASP A 183 -28.13 -4.71 -0.83
C ASP A 183 -28.77 -6.07 -0.52
N ALA A 184 -29.63 -6.09 0.50
CA ALA A 184 -30.56 -7.19 0.75
C ALA A 184 -31.82 -7.16 -0.15
N ASP A 185 -31.82 -6.42 -1.27
CA ASP A 185 -33.04 -6.16 -2.06
C ASP A 185 -33.04 -6.71 -3.49
N GLU A 186 -32.08 -7.55 -3.89
CA GLU A 186 -32.16 -8.24 -5.18
C GLU A 186 -31.74 -9.72 -5.11
N ILE A 187 -32.55 -10.54 -4.43
CA ILE A 187 -32.68 -11.96 -4.78
C ILE A 187 -34.12 -12.18 -5.25
N VAL A 188 -34.34 -11.91 -6.54
CA VAL A 188 -35.43 -12.53 -7.29
C VAL A 188 -34.96 -13.94 -7.66
N ASP A 189 -35.52 -14.97 -7.00
CA ASP A 189 -35.89 -16.18 -7.73
C ASP A 189 -36.93 -17.04 -6.99
N ASN A 190 -38.16 -16.91 -7.48
CA ASN A 190 -38.87 -18.00 -8.14
C ASN A 190 -39.06 -19.32 -7.37
N HIS A 191 -40.17 -19.43 -6.65
CA HIS A 191 -40.85 -20.72 -6.48
C HIS A 191 -42.34 -20.58 -6.82
N THR A 192 -42.61 -20.67 -8.12
CA THR A 192 -43.71 -21.40 -8.77
C THR A 192 -44.99 -21.60 -7.95
N ALA A 193 -46.00 -20.81 -8.30
CA ALA A 193 -47.40 -21.17 -8.11
C ALA A 193 -47.80 -22.30 -9.09
N GLN A 194 -48.00 -23.52 -8.58
CA GLN A 194 -48.71 -24.66 -9.18
C GLN A 194 -48.97 -25.64 -8.01
N LEU A 195 -50.16 -26.05 -7.60
CA LEU A 195 -51.35 -26.49 -8.32
C LEU A 195 -52.57 -26.52 -7.37
N ALA A 196 -53.75 -26.28 -7.97
CA ALA A 196 -55.07 -26.89 -7.73
C ALA A 196 -55.68 -26.87 -6.33
#